data_AF-A0A351SUU9-F1
#
_entry.id   AF-A0A351SUU9-F1
#
_cell.length_a   1.000
_cell.length_b   1.000
_cell.length_c   1.000
_cell.angle_alpha   90.00
_cell.angle_beta   90.00
_cell.angle_gamma   90.00
#
_symmetry.space_group_name_H-M   'P 1'
#
loop_
_entity.id
_entity.type
_entity.pdbx_description
1 polymer ?
#
loop_
_entity_poly.entity_id
_entity_poly.type
_entity_poly.pdbx_seq_one_letter_code
_entity_poly.pdbx_strand_id
1 'polypeptide(L)' 'MSILVVGTVAFDSIETPFGSAERVLGGSASYFAVAASFFSPV' A
#
# COMPACT_ATOMS: atom_id res chain seq x y z
N MET A 1 4.96 2.51 21.35
CA MET A 1 3.82 3.27 20.82
C MET A 1 3.38 2.57 19.54
N SER A 2 2.09 2.38 19.27
CA SER A 2 1.62 1.90 17.97
C SER A 2 1.11 3.06 17.12
N ILE A 3 1.17 2.93 15.79
CA ILE A 3 0.72 3.94 14.83
C ILE A 3 -0.63 3.52 14.24
N LEU A 4 -1.67 4.33 14.45
CA LEU A 4 -2.96 4.14 13.75
C LEU A 4 -2.87 4.73 12.33
N VAL A 5 -3.14 3.89 11.32
CA VAL A 5 -3.14 4.30 9.91
C VAL A 5 -4.57 4.33 9.37
N VAL A 6 -4.93 5.42 8.68
CA VAL A 6 -6.23 5.56 8.00
C VAL A 6 -5.98 5.99 6.56
N GLY A 7 -6.65 5.34 5.62
CA GLY A 7 -6.51 5.58 4.19
C GLY A 7 -7.19 4.49 3.38
N THR A 8 -6.94 4.47 2.07
CA THR A 8 -7.56 3.49 1.17
C THR A 8 -6.84 2.15 1.23
N VAL A 9 -7.60 1.08 1.05
CA VAL A 9 -7.11 -0.26 0.73
C VAL A 9 -7.82 -0.68 -0.54
N ALA A 10 -7.05 -1.00 -1.58
CA ALA A 10 -7.59 -1.24 -2.91
C ALA A 10 -6.81 -2.32 -3.65
N PHE A 11 -7.41 -2.81 -4.72
CA PHE A 11 -6.72 -3.55 -5.76
C PHE A 11 -6.58 -2.65 -6.98
N ASP A 12 -5.35 -2.41 -7.39
CA ASP A 12 -5.00 -1.51 -8.48
C ASP A 12 -4.70 -2.31 -9.74
N SER A 13 -5.07 -1.73 -10.88
CA SER A 13 -4.65 -2.16 -12.21
C SER A 13 -3.62 -1.16 -12.71
N ILE A 14 -2.41 -1.64 -12.99
CA ILE A 14 -1.25 -0.79 -13.31
C ILE A 14 -0.79 -1.10 -14.72
N GLU A 15 -0.63 -0.06 -15.54
CA GLU A 15 -0.10 -0.15 -16.89
C GLU A 15 1.16 0.69 -17.04
N THR A 16 2.16 0.11 -17.68
CA THR A 16 3.44 0.76 -18.00
C THR A 16 3.79 0.50 -19.47
N PRO A 17 4.72 1.25 -20.09
CA PRO A 17 5.15 0.98 -21.46
C PRO A 17 5.72 -0.43 -21.71
N PHE A 18 6.06 -1.16 -20.65
CA PHE A 18 6.74 -2.47 -20.73
C PHE A 18 5.86 -3.64 -20.26
N GLY A 19 4.62 -3.37 -19.82
CA GLY A 19 3.70 -4.39 -19.34
C GLY A 19 2.65 -3.86 -18.38
N SER A 20 1.74 -4.74 -17.99
CA SER A 20 0.63 -4.46 -17.08
C SER A 20 0.53 -5.50 -15.96
N ALA A 21 -0.08 -5.09 -14.85
CA ALA A 21 -0.39 -5.95 -13.71
C ALA A 21 -1.77 -5.63 -13.17
N GLU A 22 -2.60 -6.66 -13.02
CA GLU A 22 -3.96 -6.56 -12.52
C GLU A 22 -4.03 -7.02 -11.06
N ARG A 23 -5.01 -6.48 -10.32
CA ARG A 23 -5.30 -6.86 -8.93
C ARG A 23 -4.09 -6.75 -7.99
N VAL A 24 -3.25 -5.73 -8.20
CA VAL A 24 -2.10 -5.44 -7.33
C VAL A 24 -2.63 -4.86 -6.03
N LEU A 25 -2.17 -5.36 -4.87
CA LEU A 25 -2.51 -4.72 -3.59
C LEU A 25 -1.96 -3.31 -3.58
N GLY A 26 -2.85 -2.33 -3.42
CA GLY A 26 -2.51 -0.92 -3.36
C GLY A 26 -3.28 -0.20 -2.26
N GLY A 27 -3.52 1.09 -2.49
CA GLY A 27 -4.14 1.99 -1.51
C GLY A 27 -3.14 2.64 -0.54
N SER A 28 -3.45 3.87 -0.14
CA SER A 28 -2.55 4.70 0.66
C SER A 28 -2.28 4.14 2.05
N ALA A 29 -3.28 3.49 2.67
CA ALA A 29 -3.10 2.87 3.98
C ALA A 29 -2.16 1.66 3.91
N SER A 30 -2.27 0.83 2.86
CA SER A 30 -1.42 -0.34 2.66
C SER A 30 0.05 0.06 2.53
N TYR A 31 0.37 0.99 1.63
CA TYR A 31 1.75 1.44 1.43
C TYR A 31 2.32 2.15 2.66
N PHE A 32 1.53 3.01 3.32
CA PHE A 32 1.98 3.69 4.54
C PHE A 32 2.24 2.68 5.67
N ALA A 33 1.32 1.75 5.94
CA ALA A 33 1.45 0.79 7.02
C ALA A 33 2.69 -0.10 6.84
N VAL A 34 2.94 -0.58 5.61
CA VAL A 34 4.14 -1.37 5.30
C VAL A 34 5.42 -0.57 5.50
N ALA A 35 5.45 0.71 5.09
CA ALA A 35 6.64 1.53 5.30
C ALA A 35 6.87 1.85 6.79
N ALA A 36 5.81 2.21 7.52
CA ALA A 36 5.86 2.57 8.93
C ALA A 36 6.24 1.39 9.84
N SER A 37 5.89 0.16 9.47
CA SER A 37 6.19 -1.05 10.25
C SER A 37 7.69 -1.30 10.46
N PHE A 38 8.55 -0.68 9.65
CA PHE A 38 10.01 -0.75 9.80
C PHE A 38 10.53 0.06 11.01
N PHE A 39 9.73 1.00 11.53
CA PHE A 39 10.15 1.95 12.56
C PHE A 39 9.33 1.83 13.85
N SER A 40 8.08 1.36 13.75
CA SER A 40 7.17 1.21 14.88
C SER A 40 6.10 0.16 14.54
N PRO A 41 5.55 -0.55 15.53
CA PRO A 41 4.32 -1.31 15.33
C PRO A 41 3.21 -0.42 14.74
N VAL A 42 2.49 -0.97 13.76
CA VAL A 42 1.31 -0.40 13.09
C VAL A 42 0.09 -1.28 13.39
#